data_AF-A0A7V8TZJ5-F1
#
_entry.id   AF-A0A7V8TZJ5-F1
#
_cell.length_a   1.000
_cell.length_b   1.000
_cell.length_c   1.000
_cell.angle_alpha   90.00
_cell.angle_beta   90.00
_cell.angle_gamma   90.00
#
_symmetry.space_group_name_H-M   'P 1'
#
loop_
_entity.id
_entity.type
_entity.pdbx_description
1 polymer ?
#
loop_
_entity_poly.entity_id
_entity_poly.type
_entity_poly.pdbx_seq_one_letter_code
_entity_poly.pdbx_strand_id
1 'polypeptide(L)'
;MNRRSFLTSVSAHSLLAGYPRGFTAFAEFALGGMLSGAAAAEAPPNRTIKFLQLLERIHDLFDKTSDMIDWGFWALELPYIVNTGVAASPVPGGADDDDLIARAEAIRAASNAIEIPPYESPLPVMQPLSADWDGARNQNSAQVQAFTDACVELIERKEALSLLTTQLAQLSQLLRLLSDVARLFGEVSTMVPNYEWAKAWAFPQISIELYYAPVISSASATVGLRLDDLNRSMGQRRGELRSAAAGLRNALAEEAFKIQAEADRLRLLKEELDQRQTELDAEDDRIRRMRVDLDALDLDINELDGQIVSLQERKARLESDMSSWNGTIREQEREIARLSAEKCPLGATYRTCTQHPGFVSDIRNRIGAATETIGNRQRAIADAGREFWGIPDRLRVLQSQLAAKTNQRDELSALVDMDSARFAADRDQLNLELHDWLKQSWTSRALVHDRANKDDSSRMDELMRRAGA
;
A
#
# COMPACT_ATOMS: atom_id res chain seq x y z
N MET A 1 -16.86 63.86 65.49
CA MET A 1 -17.73 63.06 66.37
C MET A 1 -17.21 61.64 66.43
N ASN A 2 -16.94 61.15 67.64
CA ASN A 2 -16.16 59.96 67.98
C ASN A 2 -16.87 58.64 67.62
N ARG A 3 -16.22 57.77 66.84
CA ARG A 3 -16.60 56.36 66.57
C ARG A 3 -16.30 55.40 67.75
N ARG A 4 -16.13 55.92 68.97
CA ARG A 4 -15.61 55.16 70.14
C ARG A 4 -16.67 54.64 71.11
N SER A 5 -17.95 54.91 70.88
CA SER A 5 -19.03 54.62 71.84
C SER A 5 -20.12 53.67 71.33
N PHE A 6 -19.89 52.96 70.22
CA PHE A 6 -20.87 52.01 69.66
C PHE A 6 -20.61 50.53 70.00
N LEU A 7 -19.65 50.23 70.90
CA LEU A 7 -19.26 48.85 71.23
C LEU A 7 -19.45 48.45 72.71
N THR A 8 -20.14 49.24 73.52
CA THR A 8 -20.31 48.94 74.97
C THR A 8 -21.66 48.34 75.37
N SER A 9 -22.51 47.90 74.44
CA SER A 9 -23.71 47.12 74.80
C SER A 9 -24.11 46.04 73.78
N VAL A 10 -23.13 45.42 73.15
CA VAL A 10 -23.35 44.15 72.45
C VAL A 10 -22.95 43.07 73.46
N SER A 11 -23.94 42.36 74.03
CA SER A 11 -23.65 41.29 74.99
C SER A 11 -22.79 40.24 74.29
N ALA A 12 -21.84 39.62 75.02
CA ALA A 12 -20.99 38.55 74.47
C ALA A 12 -21.84 37.45 73.77
N HIS A 13 -23.03 37.17 74.31
CA HIS A 13 -24.06 36.32 73.70
C HIS A 13 -24.44 36.70 72.25
N SER A 14 -24.55 37.99 71.92
CA SER A 14 -25.00 38.46 70.60
C SER A 14 -23.90 38.46 69.53
N LEU A 15 -22.63 38.56 69.92
CA LEU A 15 -21.49 38.35 69.00
C LEU A 15 -21.25 36.87 68.70
N LEU A 16 -21.72 35.98 69.57
CA LEU A 16 -21.46 34.55 69.52
C LEU A 16 -22.68 33.74 69.01
N ALA A 17 -23.79 34.38 68.66
CA ALA A 17 -25.06 33.70 68.33
C ALA A 17 -25.04 32.83 67.05
N GLY A 18 -23.95 32.85 66.26
CA GLY A 18 -23.79 32.02 65.06
C GLY A 18 -22.85 30.82 65.23
N TYR A 19 -22.22 30.63 66.40
CA TYR A 19 -21.17 29.63 66.57
C TYR A 19 -21.72 28.30 67.14
N PRO A 20 -21.05 27.15 66.91
CA PRO A 20 -21.42 25.87 67.51
C PRO A 20 -21.51 25.99 69.04
N ARG A 21 -22.50 25.31 69.66
CA ARG A 21 -22.79 25.44 71.11
C ARG A 21 -21.57 25.22 72.02
N GLY A 22 -20.62 24.37 71.61
CA GLY A 22 -19.36 24.18 72.31
C GLY A 22 -18.45 25.40 72.26
N PHE A 23 -18.36 26.07 71.10
CA PHE A 23 -17.51 27.25 70.87
C PHE A 23 -18.09 28.52 71.50
N THR A 24 -19.42 28.68 71.53
CA THR A 24 -20.10 29.78 72.23
C THR A 24 -19.90 29.74 73.73
N ALA A 25 -20.15 28.56 74.34
CA ALA A 25 -19.95 28.38 75.78
C ALA A 25 -18.47 28.58 76.17
N PHE A 26 -17.58 28.15 75.29
CA PHE A 26 -16.14 28.32 75.40
C PHE A 26 -15.69 29.80 75.32
N ALA A 27 -16.13 30.56 74.31
CA ALA A 27 -15.74 31.96 74.12
C ALA A 27 -16.26 32.85 75.26
N GLU A 28 -17.46 32.56 75.77
CA GLU A 28 -18.02 33.24 76.94
C GLU A 28 -17.24 32.94 78.22
N PHE A 29 -16.82 31.69 78.42
CA PHE A 29 -16.06 31.27 79.59
C PHE A 29 -14.61 31.82 79.56
N ALA A 30 -13.96 31.87 78.39
CA ALA A 30 -12.62 32.44 78.21
C ALA A 30 -12.59 33.97 78.37
N LEU A 31 -13.59 34.67 77.81
CA LEU A 31 -13.80 36.10 78.06
C LEU A 31 -14.08 36.35 79.54
N GLY A 32 -14.88 35.50 80.17
CA GLY A 32 -15.14 35.51 81.61
C GLY A 32 -13.85 35.38 82.44
N GLY A 33 -12.99 34.43 82.14
CA GLY A 33 -11.72 34.19 82.85
C GLY A 33 -10.67 35.30 82.65
N MET A 34 -10.59 35.91 81.46
CA MET A 34 -9.73 37.08 81.22
C MET A 34 -10.22 38.33 81.97
N LEU A 35 -11.54 38.45 82.16
CA LEU A 35 -12.17 39.59 82.83
C LEU A 35 -12.30 39.40 84.36
N SER A 36 -12.26 38.16 84.87
CA SER A 36 -12.47 37.85 86.29
C SER A 36 -11.20 37.77 87.14
N GLY A 37 -10.01 37.81 86.55
CA GLY A 37 -8.75 37.90 87.28
C GLY A 37 -8.46 39.33 87.74
N ALA A 38 -8.03 39.53 89.00
CA ALA A 38 -7.74 40.85 89.59
C ALA A 38 -6.66 41.69 88.86
N ALA A 39 -6.06 41.18 87.79
CA ALA A 39 -5.16 41.89 86.87
C ALA A 39 -5.87 42.47 85.62
N ALA A 40 -7.20 42.36 85.51
CA ALA A 40 -7.97 42.79 84.33
C ALA A 40 -8.00 44.32 84.10
N ALA A 41 -7.58 45.13 85.08
CA ALA A 41 -7.63 46.59 84.99
C ALA A 41 -6.51 47.23 84.12
N GLU A 42 -5.45 46.50 83.75
CA GLU A 42 -4.31 47.06 83.00
C GLU A 42 -3.94 46.30 81.70
N ALA A 43 -4.74 45.32 81.26
CA ALA A 43 -4.49 44.67 79.99
C ALA A 43 -4.75 45.65 78.82
N PRO A 44 -3.75 45.97 77.96
CA PRO A 44 -3.94 46.94 76.89
C PRO A 44 -5.01 46.44 75.89
N PRO A 45 -5.96 47.30 75.45
CA PRO A 45 -7.09 46.90 74.59
C PRO A 45 -6.66 46.21 73.29
N ASN A 46 -5.43 46.44 72.83
CA ASN A 46 -4.84 45.74 71.69
C ASN A 46 -4.66 44.23 71.89
N ARG A 47 -4.51 43.74 73.12
CA ARG A 47 -4.29 42.30 73.39
C ARG A 47 -5.59 41.51 73.26
N THR A 48 -6.69 42.05 73.78
CA THR A 48 -8.02 41.46 73.64
C THR A 48 -8.51 41.47 72.19
N ILE A 49 -8.31 42.58 71.46
CA ILE A 49 -8.68 42.65 70.03
C ILE A 49 -7.87 41.64 69.20
N LYS A 50 -6.56 41.52 69.44
CA LYS A 50 -5.72 40.51 68.76
C LYS A 50 -6.15 39.09 69.08
N PHE A 51 -6.50 38.81 70.33
CA PHE A 51 -6.99 37.50 70.76
C PHE A 51 -8.30 37.13 70.05
N LEU A 52 -9.27 38.05 69.98
CA LEU A 52 -10.53 37.83 69.27
C LEU A 52 -10.34 37.62 67.76
N GLN A 53 -9.46 38.41 67.12
CA GLN A 53 -9.10 38.20 65.71
C GLN A 53 -8.42 36.86 65.47
N LEU A 54 -7.65 36.37 66.44
CA LEU A 54 -6.96 35.10 66.36
C LEU A 54 -7.92 33.92 66.58
N LEU A 55 -8.90 34.06 67.49
CA LEU A 55 -10.01 33.11 67.64
C LEU A 55 -10.89 33.03 66.38
N GLU A 56 -11.20 34.17 65.76
CA GLU A 56 -11.96 34.21 64.50
C GLU A 56 -11.20 33.51 63.37
N ARG A 57 -9.88 33.73 63.28
CA ARG A 57 -9.02 33.01 62.32
C ARG A 57 -8.91 31.52 62.60
N ILE A 58 -8.81 31.12 63.87
CA ILE A 58 -8.79 29.70 64.25
C ILE A 58 -10.12 29.06 63.90
N HIS A 59 -11.25 29.74 64.12
CA HIS A 59 -12.56 29.22 63.76
C HIS A 59 -12.71 29.08 62.25
N ASP A 60 -12.37 30.10 61.46
CA ASP A 60 -12.40 30.04 59.99
C ASP A 60 -11.46 28.96 59.44
N LEU A 61 -10.29 28.74 60.06
CA LEU A 61 -9.40 27.64 59.68
C LEU A 61 -9.93 26.29 60.12
N PHE A 62 -10.56 26.19 61.29
CA PHE A 62 -11.17 24.97 61.78
C PHE A 62 -12.34 24.57 60.88
N ASP A 63 -13.21 25.52 60.51
CA ASP A 63 -14.30 25.31 59.57
C ASP A 63 -13.78 24.93 58.19
N LYS A 64 -12.75 25.61 57.67
CA LYS A 64 -12.10 25.20 56.40
C LYS A 64 -11.43 23.84 56.46
N THR A 65 -10.86 23.47 57.61
CA THR A 65 -10.22 22.17 57.81
C THR A 65 -11.28 21.08 57.94
N SER A 66 -12.36 21.33 58.67
CA SER A 66 -13.52 20.44 58.80
C SER A 66 -14.22 20.28 57.45
N ASP A 67 -14.48 21.37 56.73
CA ASP A 67 -15.02 21.36 55.38
C ASP A 67 -14.07 20.64 54.42
N MET A 68 -12.75 20.79 54.53
CA MET A 68 -11.82 20.00 53.72
C MET A 68 -11.79 18.51 54.10
N ILE A 69 -11.94 18.19 55.38
CA ILE A 69 -12.02 16.81 55.88
C ILE A 69 -13.33 16.18 55.43
N ASP A 70 -14.42 16.93 55.38
CA ASP A 70 -15.69 16.44 54.88
C ASP A 70 -15.63 16.39 53.34
N TRP A 71 -15.45 17.52 52.66
CA TRP A 71 -15.50 17.62 51.20
C TRP A 71 -14.35 16.91 50.48
N GLY A 72 -13.13 16.99 51.00
CA GLY A 72 -11.95 16.33 50.44
C GLY A 72 -12.03 14.80 50.53
N PHE A 73 -12.73 14.26 51.54
CA PHE A 73 -12.91 12.81 51.68
C PHE A 73 -14.14 12.26 50.96
N TRP A 74 -15.21 13.05 50.81
CA TRP A 74 -16.31 12.69 49.90
C TRP A 74 -15.86 12.67 48.43
N ALA A 75 -14.91 13.55 48.04
CA ALA A 75 -14.29 13.50 46.71
C ALA A 75 -13.26 12.36 46.53
N LEU A 76 -12.86 11.69 47.62
CA LEU A 76 -12.01 10.50 47.63
C LEU A 76 -12.81 9.18 47.67
N GLU A 77 -14.15 9.24 47.68
CA GLU A 77 -14.97 8.11 47.26
C GLU A 77 -14.63 7.79 45.81
N LEU A 78 -13.67 6.89 45.64
CA LEU A 78 -13.23 6.36 44.36
C LEU A 78 -14.47 5.92 43.58
N PRO A 79 -14.78 6.51 42.42
CA PRO A 79 -15.83 5.97 41.58
C PRO A 79 -15.41 4.56 41.16
N TYR A 80 -16.00 3.53 41.78
CA TYR A 80 -16.29 2.13 41.40
C TYR A 80 -15.42 1.34 40.39
N ILE A 81 -14.32 1.88 39.85
CA ILE A 81 -13.55 1.31 38.75
C ILE A 81 -12.45 0.38 39.28
N VAL A 82 -12.03 0.55 40.53
CA VAL A 82 -11.18 -0.42 41.22
C VAL A 82 -12.07 -1.28 42.11
N ASN A 83 -12.36 -2.50 41.68
CA ASN A 83 -13.08 -3.49 42.50
C ASN A 83 -12.17 -3.95 43.65
N THR A 84 -12.06 -3.13 44.70
CA THR A 84 -11.23 -3.45 45.87
C THR A 84 -11.85 -4.53 46.76
N GLY A 85 -13.07 -5.00 46.48
CA GLY A 85 -13.77 -6.00 47.31
C GLY A 85 -14.12 -5.51 48.73
N VAL A 86 -13.80 -4.27 49.08
CA VAL A 86 -14.07 -3.68 50.39
C VAL A 86 -15.25 -2.73 50.26
N ALA A 87 -16.38 -3.08 50.87
CA ALA A 87 -17.56 -2.22 50.91
C ALA A 87 -17.25 -0.95 51.72
N ALA A 88 -17.22 0.20 51.05
CA ALA A 88 -17.20 1.50 51.72
C ALA A 88 -18.61 1.78 52.28
N SER A 89 -18.76 1.68 53.60
CA SER A 89 -19.97 2.15 54.29
C SER A 89 -19.82 3.65 54.57
N PRO A 90 -20.78 4.51 54.18
CA PRO A 90 -20.76 5.91 54.57
C PRO A 90 -21.09 6.02 56.07
N VAL A 91 -20.16 6.53 56.87
CA VAL A 91 -20.34 6.74 58.31
C VAL A 91 -20.71 8.21 58.55
N PRO A 92 -21.89 8.51 59.13
CA PRO A 92 -22.27 9.87 59.50
C PRO A 92 -22.04 10.13 61.00
N GLY A 93 -21.18 11.10 61.33
CA GLY A 93 -20.98 11.60 62.68
C GLY A 93 -19.62 12.26 62.81
N GLY A 94 -19.56 13.44 63.44
CA GLY A 94 -18.38 14.31 63.48
C GLY A 94 -17.08 13.54 63.77
N ALA A 95 -16.04 13.86 62.98
CA ALA A 95 -14.78 13.16 63.00
C ALA A 95 -14.14 13.17 64.40
N ASP A 96 -14.33 12.08 65.14
CA ASP A 96 -13.55 11.79 66.33
C ASP A 96 -12.09 11.55 65.91
N ASP A 97 -11.18 11.64 66.87
CA ASP A 97 -9.75 11.52 66.67
C ASP A 97 -9.38 10.21 65.91
N ASP A 98 -10.12 9.13 66.19
CA ASP A 98 -10.01 7.84 65.53
C ASP A 98 -10.46 7.84 64.05
N ASP A 99 -11.40 8.70 63.67
CA ASP A 99 -11.91 8.78 62.28
C ASP A 99 -10.86 9.37 61.34
N LEU A 100 -10.14 10.40 61.77
CA LEU A 100 -9.05 11.00 60.98
C LEU A 100 -7.88 10.02 60.79
N ILE A 101 -7.54 9.26 61.82
CA ILE A 101 -6.50 8.21 61.72
C ILE A 101 -6.97 7.11 60.77
N ALA A 102 -8.18 6.57 60.98
CA ALA A 102 -8.74 5.52 60.13
C ALA A 102 -8.83 5.95 58.65
N ARG A 103 -9.16 7.23 58.39
CA ARG A 103 -9.22 7.80 57.05
C ARG A 103 -7.84 8.01 56.41
N ALA A 104 -6.86 8.51 57.15
CA ALA A 104 -5.49 8.62 56.64
C ALA A 104 -4.88 7.24 56.36
N GLU A 105 -5.18 6.26 57.21
CA GLU A 105 -4.86 4.86 56.98
C GLU A 105 -5.62 4.27 55.79
N ALA A 106 -6.89 4.65 55.58
CA ALA A 106 -7.67 4.24 54.42
C ALA A 106 -7.11 4.83 53.11
N ILE A 107 -6.67 6.09 53.09
CA ILE A 107 -5.95 6.67 51.94
C ILE A 107 -4.66 5.89 51.70
N ARG A 108 -3.87 5.66 52.76
CA ARG A 108 -2.63 4.87 52.64
C ARG A 108 -2.89 3.45 52.14
N ALA A 109 -3.95 2.79 52.62
CA ALA A 109 -4.37 1.46 52.20
C ALA A 109 -4.85 1.48 50.74
N ALA A 110 -5.66 2.46 50.35
CA ALA A 110 -6.12 2.65 48.98
C ALA A 110 -4.96 2.91 48.03
N SER A 111 -4.02 3.79 48.38
CA SER A 111 -2.82 4.05 47.57
C SER A 111 -1.89 2.83 47.48
N ASN A 112 -1.87 1.96 48.50
CA ASN A 112 -1.17 0.67 48.44
C ASN A 112 -1.91 -0.40 47.65
N ALA A 113 -3.25 -0.34 47.62
CA ALA A 113 -4.13 -1.22 46.86
C ALA A 113 -4.25 -0.81 45.39
N ILE A 114 -3.77 0.39 45.00
CA ILE A 114 -3.50 0.71 43.60
C ILE A 114 -2.35 -0.19 43.17
N GLU A 115 -2.70 -1.37 42.68
CA GLU A 115 -1.79 -2.25 41.97
C GLU A 115 -1.33 -1.50 40.73
N ILE A 116 -0.05 -1.16 40.70
CA ILE A 116 0.63 -0.78 39.47
C ILE A 116 1.14 -2.11 38.92
N PRO A 117 0.41 -2.77 38.01
CA PRO A 117 0.88 -4.03 37.45
C PRO A 117 2.30 -3.80 36.89
N PRO A 118 3.25 -4.73 37.08
CA PRO A 118 4.51 -4.66 36.35
C PRO A 118 4.20 -4.72 34.84
N TYR A 119 5.04 -4.08 34.01
CA TYR A 119 4.90 -4.22 32.56
C TYR A 119 4.96 -5.72 32.23
N GLU A 120 3.85 -6.28 31.70
CA GLU A 120 3.69 -7.73 31.60
C GLU A 120 4.71 -8.38 30.65
N SER A 121 5.39 -7.60 29.81
CA SER A 121 6.54 -8.02 29.02
C SER A 121 7.37 -6.83 28.52
N PRO A 122 8.70 -6.99 28.35
CA PRO A 122 9.48 -6.04 27.57
C PRO A 122 8.87 -5.95 26.16
N LEU A 123 8.81 -4.74 25.60
CA LEU A 123 8.36 -4.59 24.21
C LEU A 123 9.20 -5.52 23.32
N PRO A 124 8.58 -6.24 22.38
CA PRO A 124 9.32 -7.11 21.49
C PRO A 124 10.40 -6.30 20.78
N VAL A 125 11.65 -6.75 20.91
CA VAL A 125 12.74 -6.20 20.10
C VAL A 125 12.38 -6.49 18.65
N MET A 126 12.26 -5.41 17.85
CA MET A 126 12.00 -5.51 16.41
C MET A 126 13.11 -6.35 15.80
N GLN A 127 12.79 -7.61 15.52
CA GLN A 127 13.70 -8.48 14.78
C GLN A 127 13.61 -8.12 13.30
N PRO A 128 14.71 -8.27 12.54
CA PRO A 128 14.65 -8.19 11.09
C PRO A 128 13.58 -9.16 10.60
N LEU A 129 12.78 -8.67 9.65
CA LEU A 129 11.69 -9.42 9.06
C LEU A 129 12.23 -10.71 8.42
N SER A 130 11.49 -11.82 8.54
CA SER A 130 11.90 -13.04 7.87
C SER A 130 11.99 -12.85 6.36
N ALA A 131 12.88 -13.60 5.70
CA ALA A 131 13.00 -13.58 4.25
C ALA A 131 11.73 -14.09 3.54
N ASP A 132 10.97 -14.95 4.21
CA ASP A 132 9.64 -15.35 3.77
C ASP A 132 8.60 -14.26 4.12
N TRP A 133 7.77 -13.91 3.15
CA TRP A 133 6.83 -12.80 3.26
C TRP A 133 5.74 -13.06 4.30
N ASP A 134 5.23 -14.29 4.37
CA ASP A 134 4.20 -14.67 5.34
C ASP A 134 4.74 -14.65 6.77
N GLY A 135 5.99 -15.09 6.97
CA GLY A 135 6.68 -14.98 8.25
C GLY A 135 6.91 -13.52 8.68
N ALA A 136 7.34 -12.66 7.76
CA ALA A 136 7.58 -11.23 8.02
C ALA A 136 6.29 -10.52 8.44
N ARG A 137 5.18 -10.85 7.78
CA ARG A 137 3.86 -10.29 8.09
C ARG A 137 3.37 -10.71 9.47
N ASN A 138 3.42 -12.01 9.78
CA ASN A 138 2.98 -12.51 11.09
C ASN A 138 3.81 -11.87 12.21
N GLN A 139 5.11 -11.70 11.97
CA GLN A 139 6.02 -11.02 12.87
C GLN A 139 5.67 -9.53 13.04
N ASN A 140 5.41 -8.81 11.95
CA ASN A 140 4.98 -7.40 12.00
C ASN A 140 3.64 -7.23 12.71
N SER A 141 2.66 -8.08 12.43
CA SER A 141 1.32 -8.00 13.04
C SER A 141 1.40 -8.24 14.55
N ALA A 142 2.19 -9.22 14.98
CA ALA A 142 2.46 -9.46 16.39
C ALA A 142 3.19 -8.27 17.05
N GLN A 143 4.16 -7.65 16.36
CA GLN A 143 4.87 -6.47 16.86
C GLN A 143 3.95 -5.24 16.98
N VAL A 144 3.04 -5.02 16.03
CA VAL A 144 2.06 -3.91 16.06
C VAL A 144 1.03 -4.13 17.16
N GLN A 145 0.55 -5.37 17.34
CA GLN A 145 -0.38 -5.69 18.43
C GLN A 145 0.27 -5.43 19.79
N ALA A 146 1.48 -5.94 20.01
CA ALA A 146 2.23 -5.71 21.25
C ALA A 146 2.52 -4.22 21.52
N PHE A 147 2.80 -3.44 20.47
CA PHE A 147 2.95 -1.99 20.57
C PHE A 147 1.64 -1.29 20.96
N THR A 148 0.51 -1.77 20.43
CA THR A 148 -0.82 -1.21 20.70
C THR A 148 -1.25 -1.50 22.14
N ASP A 149 -1.08 -2.74 22.59
CA ASP A 149 -1.38 -3.16 23.96
C ASP A 149 -0.56 -2.35 24.97
N ALA A 150 0.73 -2.13 24.68
CA ALA A 150 1.59 -1.28 25.49
C ALA A 150 1.19 0.20 25.53
N CYS A 151 0.54 0.71 24.46
CA CYS A 151 -0.03 2.06 24.48
C CYS A 151 -1.27 2.15 25.35
N VAL A 152 -2.14 1.12 25.31
CA VAL A 152 -3.35 1.04 26.17
C VAL A 152 -2.94 1.00 27.65
N GLU A 153 -1.96 0.17 27.98
CA GLU A 153 -1.39 0.09 29.34
C GLU A 153 -0.84 1.46 29.82
N LEU A 154 -0.24 2.26 28.94
CA LEU A 154 0.24 3.60 29.27
C LEU A 154 -0.92 4.57 29.55
N ILE A 155 -2.06 4.40 28.88
CA ILE A 155 -3.26 5.23 29.09
C ILE A 155 -3.86 4.91 30.46
N GLU A 156 -4.04 3.64 30.80
CA GLU A 156 -4.56 3.20 32.11
C GLU A 156 -3.67 3.71 33.27
N ARG A 157 -2.34 3.62 33.11
CA ARG A 157 -1.40 4.16 34.11
C ARG A 157 -1.44 5.68 34.23
N LYS A 158 -1.82 6.42 33.18
CA LYS A 158 -1.98 7.88 33.23
C LYS A 158 -3.18 8.26 34.10
N GLU A 159 -4.23 7.45 34.12
CA GLU A 159 -5.38 7.64 35.01
C GLU A 159 -4.98 7.42 36.47
N ALA A 160 -4.22 6.34 36.75
CA ALA A 160 -3.65 6.10 38.08
C ALA A 160 -2.72 7.25 38.54
N LEU A 161 -1.90 7.81 37.63
CA LEU A 161 -1.07 8.98 37.91
C LEU A 161 -1.92 10.19 38.31
N SER A 162 -2.99 10.47 37.55
CA SER A 162 -3.90 11.58 37.82
C SER A 162 -4.54 11.46 39.21
N LEU A 163 -4.96 10.25 39.57
CA LEU A 163 -5.55 9.95 40.87
C LEU A 163 -4.54 10.16 42.01
N LEU A 164 -3.35 9.56 41.92
CA LEU A 164 -2.29 9.70 42.93
C LEU A 164 -1.82 11.15 43.08
N THR A 165 -1.74 11.90 41.98
CA THR A 165 -1.38 13.34 42.00
C THR A 165 -2.42 14.15 42.77
N THR A 166 -3.70 13.84 42.57
CA THR A 166 -4.81 14.50 43.27
C THR A 166 -4.78 14.15 44.77
N GLN A 167 -4.59 12.87 45.11
CA GLN A 167 -4.43 12.41 46.50
C GLN A 167 -3.27 13.10 47.21
N LEU A 168 -2.10 13.19 46.57
CA LEU A 168 -0.92 13.87 47.13
C LEU A 168 -1.17 15.36 47.37
N ALA A 169 -1.83 16.03 46.43
CA ALA A 169 -2.17 17.45 46.56
C ALA A 169 -3.12 17.69 47.75
N GLN A 170 -4.14 16.84 47.92
CA GLN A 170 -5.08 16.91 49.04
C GLN A 170 -4.38 16.65 50.39
N LEU A 171 -3.55 15.61 50.50
CA LEU A 171 -2.78 15.32 51.72
C LEU A 171 -1.81 16.45 52.07
N SER A 172 -1.15 17.04 51.07
CA SER A 172 -0.24 18.17 51.25
C SER A 172 -0.98 19.42 51.76
N GLN A 173 -2.18 19.67 51.23
CA GLN A 173 -3.03 20.76 51.67
C GLN A 173 -3.53 20.54 53.10
N LEU A 174 -3.91 19.32 53.45
CA LEU A 174 -4.34 18.96 54.81
C LEU A 174 -3.19 19.12 55.83
N LEU A 175 -1.98 18.65 55.51
CA LEU A 175 -0.79 18.86 56.35
C LEU A 175 -0.51 20.34 56.59
N ARG A 176 -0.66 21.16 55.54
CA ARG A 176 -0.46 22.61 55.65
C ARG A 176 -1.50 23.24 56.59
N LEU A 177 -2.77 22.90 56.45
CA LEU A 177 -3.83 23.39 57.33
C LEU A 177 -3.61 22.97 58.77
N LEU A 178 -3.27 21.70 59.02
CA LEU A 178 -2.96 21.20 60.37
C LEU A 178 -1.76 21.92 60.99
N SER A 179 -0.73 22.20 60.20
CA SER A 179 0.43 22.99 60.64
C SER A 179 0.05 24.44 60.97
N ASP A 180 -0.79 25.07 60.16
CA ASP A 180 -1.29 26.43 60.41
C ASP A 180 -2.17 26.48 61.67
N VAL A 181 -3.03 25.47 61.87
CA VAL A 181 -3.88 25.32 63.06
C VAL A 181 -3.01 25.10 64.31
N ALA A 182 -2.05 24.17 64.27
CA ALA A 182 -1.12 23.93 65.37
C ALA A 182 -0.31 25.19 65.74
N ARG A 183 0.17 25.94 64.73
CA ARG A 183 0.87 27.21 64.94
C ARG A 183 -0.02 28.23 65.63
N LEU A 184 -1.28 28.38 65.19
CA LEU A 184 -2.21 29.32 65.81
C LEU A 184 -2.58 28.92 67.24
N PHE A 185 -2.74 27.62 67.52
CA PHE A 185 -2.91 27.14 68.89
C PHE A 185 -1.69 27.44 69.77
N GLY A 186 -0.48 27.29 69.23
CA GLY A 186 0.76 27.74 69.87
C GLY A 186 0.73 29.24 70.18
N GLU A 187 0.29 30.07 69.23
CA GLU A 187 0.15 31.52 69.44
C GLU A 187 -0.91 31.84 70.52
N VAL A 188 -2.09 31.20 70.51
CA VAL A 188 -3.13 31.38 71.54
C VAL A 188 -2.62 30.99 72.92
N SER A 189 -1.98 29.83 73.06
CA SER A 189 -1.55 29.31 74.35
C SER A 189 -0.52 30.22 75.02
N THR A 190 0.35 30.88 74.24
CA THR A 190 1.26 31.91 74.78
C THR A 190 0.55 33.20 75.21
N MET A 191 -0.65 33.47 74.70
CA MET A 191 -1.44 34.65 75.07
C MET A 191 -2.32 34.44 76.31
N VAL A 192 -2.62 33.19 76.69
CA VAL A 192 -3.47 32.84 77.85
C VAL A 192 -2.62 32.17 78.94
N PRO A 193 -2.09 32.93 79.92
CA PRO A 193 -1.11 32.42 80.88
C PRO A 193 -1.68 31.49 81.97
N ASN A 194 -2.97 31.16 81.93
CA ASN A 194 -3.59 30.33 82.96
C ASN A 194 -3.30 28.85 82.68
N TYR A 195 -2.51 28.21 83.55
CA TYR A 195 -1.89 26.90 83.35
C TYR A 195 -2.89 25.76 83.03
N GLU A 196 -4.08 25.77 83.65
CA GLU A 196 -5.12 24.77 83.40
C GLU A 196 -5.75 24.92 82.01
N TRP A 197 -5.85 26.16 81.50
CA TRP A 197 -6.36 26.43 80.17
C TRP A 197 -5.31 26.14 79.11
N ALA A 198 -4.07 26.58 79.33
CA ALA A 198 -2.96 26.20 78.46
C ALA A 198 -2.85 24.68 78.32
N LYS A 199 -3.13 23.88 79.37
CA LYS A 199 -3.23 22.41 79.27
C LYS A 199 -4.40 21.93 78.40
N ALA A 200 -5.62 22.44 78.63
CA ALA A 200 -6.79 22.04 77.86
C ALA A 200 -6.64 22.34 76.35
N TRP A 201 -5.86 23.36 76.00
CA TRP A 201 -5.58 23.78 74.63
C TRP A 201 -4.28 23.22 74.03
N ALA A 202 -3.31 22.89 74.88
CA ALA A 202 -2.14 22.14 74.47
C ALA A 202 -2.53 20.72 74.06
N PHE A 203 -3.61 20.14 74.62
CA PHE A 203 -4.08 18.81 74.23
C PHE A 203 -4.37 18.70 72.72
N PRO A 204 -5.20 19.57 72.09
CA PRO A 204 -5.40 19.56 70.64
C PRO A 204 -4.11 19.78 69.83
N GLN A 205 -3.22 20.68 70.25
CA GLN A 205 -1.95 20.92 69.54
C GLN A 205 -1.03 19.70 69.62
N ILE A 206 -0.91 19.11 70.81
CA ILE A 206 -0.14 17.88 71.06
C ILE A 206 -0.76 16.72 70.28
N SER A 207 -2.09 16.59 70.22
CA SER A 207 -2.78 15.59 69.41
C SER A 207 -2.47 15.75 67.93
N ILE A 208 -2.51 16.98 67.41
CA ILE A 208 -2.19 17.27 66.00
C ILE A 208 -0.74 16.96 65.66
N GLU A 209 0.21 17.39 66.49
CA GLU A 209 1.64 17.21 66.21
C GLU A 209 2.12 15.78 66.47
N LEU A 210 1.60 15.09 67.49
CA LEU A 210 2.05 13.74 67.86
C LEU A 210 1.28 12.62 67.16
N TYR A 211 0.01 12.83 66.79
CA TYR A 211 -0.83 11.75 66.25
C TYR A 211 -1.20 11.98 64.78
N TYR A 212 -1.74 13.15 64.41
CA TYR A 212 -2.18 13.38 63.02
C TYR A 212 -1.05 13.66 62.04
N ALA A 213 -0.16 14.59 62.38
CA ALA A 213 0.91 15.00 61.48
C ALA A 213 1.82 13.82 61.07
N PRO A 214 2.22 12.88 61.97
CA PRO A 214 3.02 11.73 61.57
C PRO A 214 2.27 10.74 60.66
N VAL A 215 0.99 10.49 60.92
CA VAL A 215 0.18 9.57 60.11
C VAL A 215 -0.07 10.13 58.72
N ILE A 216 -0.46 11.41 58.61
CA ILE A 216 -0.72 12.07 57.32
C ILE A 216 0.60 12.27 56.56
N SER A 217 1.70 12.59 57.25
CA SER A 217 3.04 12.67 56.65
C SER A 217 3.50 11.31 56.12
N SER A 218 3.25 10.22 56.87
CA SER A 218 3.54 8.86 56.43
C SER A 218 2.71 8.46 55.19
N ALA A 219 1.42 8.79 55.17
CA ALA A 219 0.57 8.60 54.00
C ALA A 219 1.09 9.41 52.81
N SER A 220 1.39 10.69 53.00
CA SER A 220 1.95 11.57 51.96
C SER A 220 3.28 11.05 51.40
N ALA A 221 4.18 10.55 52.25
CA ALA A 221 5.44 9.97 51.82
C ALA A 221 5.23 8.68 51.01
N THR A 222 4.27 7.83 51.43
CA THR A 222 3.91 6.61 50.70
C THR A 222 3.34 6.93 49.32
N VAL A 223 2.41 7.88 49.24
CA VAL A 223 1.84 8.36 47.96
C VAL A 223 2.92 8.97 47.07
N GLY A 224 3.81 9.79 47.64
CA GLY A 224 4.92 10.40 46.91
C GLY A 224 5.87 9.37 46.29
N LEU A 225 6.27 8.35 47.06
CA LEU A 225 7.13 7.26 46.54
C LEU A 225 6.45 6.49 45.41
N ARG A 226 5.15 6.16 45.55
CA ARG A 226 4.36 5.49 44.50
C ARG A 226 4.24 6.35 43.25
N LEU A 227 4.05 7.66 43.40
CA LEU A 227 3.99 8.61 42.30
C LEU A 227 5.32 8.68 41.54
N ASP A 228 6.45 8.70 42.26
CA ASP A 228 7.79 8.70 41.67
C ASP A 228 8.11 7.40 40.95
N ASP A 229 7.74 6.25 41.53
CA ASP A 229 7.88 4.94 40.88
C ASP A 229 7.05 4.86 39.60
N LEU A 230 5.79 5.31 39.63
CA LEU A 230 4.91 5.34 38.46
C LEU A 230 5.44 6.29 37.36
N ASN A 231 5.94 7.47 37.74
CA ASN A 231 6.57 8.40 36.81
C ASN A 231 7.81 7.81 36.15
N ARG A 232 8.69 7.15 36.92
CA ARG A 232 9.86 6.46 36.39
C ARG A 232 9.47 5.32 35.45
N SER A 233 8.49 4.49 35.82
CA SER A 233 8.04 3.37 35.00
C SER A 233 7.42 3.84 33.68
N MET A 234 6.55 4.85 33.71
CA MET A 234 5.98 5.44 32.49
C MET A 234 7.05 6.12 31.63
N GLY A 235 8.05 6.75 32.23
CA GLY A 235 9.18 7.34 31.52
C GLY A 235 9.97 6.30 30.74
N GLN A 236 10.29 5.16 31.37
CA GLN A 236 10.94 4.03 30.73
C GLN A 236 10.10 3.48 29.58
N ARG A 237 8.80 3.20 29.82
CA ARG A 237 7.90 2.69 28.78
C ARG A 237 7.72 3.62 27.60
N ARG A 238 7.66 4.94 27.82
CA ARG A 238 7.66 5.94 26.73
C ARG A 238 8.95 5.86 25.90
N GLY A 239 10.09 5.61 26.54
CA GLY A 239 11.36 5.38 25.86
C GLY A 239 11.32 4.13 24.97
N GLU A 240 10.85 3.01 25.53
CA GLU A 240 10.67 1.75 24.79
C GLU A 240 9.71 1.93 23.60
N LEU A 241 8.54 2.55 23.81
CA LEU A 241 7.55 2.83 22.76
C LEU A 241 8.14 3.70 21.65
N ARG A 242 8.93 4.73 21.98
CA ARG A 242 9.61 5.55 20.96
C ARG A 242 10.60 4.73 20.14
N SER A 243 11.36 3.84 20.78
CA SER A 243 12.29 2.94 20.11
C SER A 243 11.56 1.96 19.17
N ALA A 244 10.50 1.32 19.66
CA ALA A 244 9.65 0.43 18.86
C ALA A 244 9.01 1.17 17.68
N ALA A 245 8.47 2.37 17.88
CA ALA A 245 7.89 3.18 16.82
C ALA A 245 8.94 3.58 15.75
N ALA A 246 10.18 3.87 16.16
CA ALA A 246 11.27 4.12 15.21
C ALA A 246 11.63 2.84 14.42
N GLY A 247 11.67 1.68 15.09
CA GLY A 247 11.87 0.37 14.45
C GLY A 247 10.82 0.05 13.40
N LEU A 248 9.52 0.22 13.73
CA LEU A 248 8.42 0.02 12.77
C LEU A 248 8.54 0.96 11.56
N ARG A 249 8.87 2.23 11.77
CA ARG A 249 9.03 3.20 10.66
C ARG A 249 10.16 2.79 9.72
N ASN A 250 11.27 2.32 10.26
CA ASN A 250 12.40 1.86 9.45
C ASN A 250 12.05 0.59 8.66
N ALA A 251 11.39 -0.39 9.31
CA ALA A 251 10.93 -1.60 8.63
C ALA A 251 9.92 -1.28 7.52
N LEU A 252 8.98 -0.36 7.78
CA LEU A 252 8.01 0.09 6.78
C LEU A 252 8.69 0.81 5.61
N ALA A 253 9.69 1.65 5.88
CA ALA A 253 10.46 2.32 4.84
C ALA A 253 11.23 1.31 3.97
N GLU A 254 11.86 0.29 4.58
CA GLU A 254 12.57 -0.76 3.85
C GLU A 254 11.63 -1.56 2.94
N GLU A 255 10.45 -1.95 3.44
CA GLU A 255 9.44 -2.65 2.63
C GLU A 255 8.89 -1.76 1.51
N ALA A 256 8.69 -0.46 1.75
CA ALA A 256 8.29 0.48 0.71
C ALA A 256 9.35 0.57 -0.41
N PHE A 257 10.64 0.57 -0.07
CA PHE A 257 11.72 0.52 -1.06
C PHE A 257 11.72 -0.79 -1.86
N LYS A 258 11.52 -1.94 -1.22
CA LYS A 258 11.42 -3.23 -1.92
C LYS A 258 10.24 -3.28 -2.89
N ILE A 259 9.07 -2.81 -2.47
CA ILE A 259 7.87 -2.74 -3.32
C ILE A 259 8.13 -1.82 -4.52
N GLN A 260 8.75 -0.67 -4.30
CA GLN A 260 9.08 0.26 -5.38
C GLN A 260 10.08 -0.35 -6.37
N ALA A 261 11.14 -1.01 -5.88
CA ALA A 261 12.12 -1.68 -6.72
C ALA A 261 11.48 -2.80 -7.58
N GLU A 262 10.55 -3.57 -7.01
CA GLU A 262 9.84 -4.61 -7.75
C GLU A 262 8.86 -4.02 -8.78
N ALA A 263 8.19 -2.91 -8.46
CA ALA A 263 7.34 -2.19 -9.41
C ALA A 263 8.15 -1.65 -10.60
N ASP A 264 9.34 -1.08 -10.34
CA ASP A 264 10.24 -0.61 -11.38
C ASP A 264 10.77 -1.77 -12.24
N ARG A 265 11.10 -2.91 -11.63
CA ARG A 265 11.47 -4.14 -12.36
C ARG A 265 10.34 -4.61 -13.27
N LEU A 266 9.11 -4.70 -12.78
CA LEU A 266 7.95 -5.13 -13.58
C LEU A 266 7.63 -4.16 -14.72
N ARG A 267 7.91 -2.86 -14.53
CA ARG A 267 7.79 -1.84 -15.58
C ARG A 267 8.82 -2.05 -16.69
N LEU A 268 10.09 -2.27 -16.33
CA LEU A 268 11.15 -2.58 -17.31
C LEU A 268 10.84 -3.85 -18.09
N LEU A 269 10.41 -4.92 -17.40
CA LEU A 269 10.04 -6.17 -18.06
C LEU A 269 8.88 -5.98 -19.05
N LYS A 270 7.91 -5.12 -18.72
CA LYS A 270 6.85 -4.76 -19.66
C LYS A 270 7.37 -4.01 -20.89
N GLU A 271 8.25 -3.03 -20.69
CA GLU A 271 8.87 -2.28 -21.79
C GLU A 271 9.65 -3.21 -22.74
N GLU A 272 10.36 -4.20 -22.20
CA GLU A 272 11.04 -5.25 -22.98
C GLU A 272 10.08 -6.14 -23.78
N LEU A 273 8.95 -6.56 -23.17
CA LEU A 273 7.92 -7.36 -23.85
C LEU A 273 7.25 -6.57 -24.98
N ASP A 274 6.93 -5.29 -24.76
CA ASP A 274 6.35 -4.41 -25.77
C ASP A 274 7.32 -4.20 -26.95
N GLN A 275 8.62 -4.08 -26.69
CA GLN A 275 9.64 -4.01 -27.73
C GLN A 275 9.72 -5.30 -28.55
N ARG A 276 9.78 -6.47 -27.89
CA ARG A 276 9.81 -7.77 -28.58
C ARG A 276 8.56 -8.00 -29.43
N GLN A 277 7.39 -7.59 -28.96
CA GLN A 277 6.16 -7.65 -29.75
C GLN A 277 6.27 -6.82 -31.04
N THR A 278 6.84 -5.61 -30.95
CA THR A 278 7.06 -4.75 -32.12
C THR A 278 8.03 -5.37 -33.12
N GLU A 279 9.09 -6.03 -32.62
CA GLU A 279 10.05 -6.75 -33.46
C GLU A 279 9.39 -7.95 -34.19
N LEU A 280 8.55 -8.72 -33.49
CA LEU A 280 7.76 -9.80 -34.10
C LEU A 280 6.81 -9.28 -35.18
N ASP A 281 6.11 -8.18 -34.94
CA ASP A 281 5.20 -7.59 -35.93
C ASP A 281 5.96 -7.19 -37.21
N ALA A 282 7.18 -6.65 -37.06
CA ALA A 282 8.04 -6.31 -38.20
C ALA A 282 8.57 -7.56 -38.95
N GLU A 283 8.85 -8.65 -38.25
CA GLU A 283 9.22 -9.93 -38.86
C GLU A 283 8.05 -10.57 -39.62
N ASP A 284 6.83 -10.54 -39.08
CA ASP A 284 5.62 -11.02 -39.79
C ASP A 284 5.40 -10.25 -41.10
N ASP A 285 5.54 -8.92 -41.07
CA ASP A 285 5.47 -8.09 -42.27
C ASP A 285 6.58 -8.39 -43.29
N ARG A 286 7.77 -8.80 -42.83
CA ARG A 286 8.85 -9.26 -43.73
C ARG A 286 8.50 -10.61 -44.35
N ILE A 287 8.00 -11.57 -43.57
CA ILE A 287 7.56 -12.88 -44.07
C ILE A 287 6.43 -12.73 -45.09
N ARG A 288 5.46 -11.85 -44.82
CA ARG A 288 4.36 -11.54 -45.77
C ARG A 288 4.88 -11.00 -47.10
N ARG A 289 5.86 -10.07 -47.07
CA ARG A 289 6.49 -9.55 -48.30
C ARG A 289 7.21 -10.65 -49.08
N MET A 290 7.99 -11.50 -48.41
CA MET A 290 8.66 -12.63 -49.08
C MET A 290 7.66 -13.63 -49.71
N ARG A 291 6.48 -13.84 -49.09
CA ARG A 291 5.41 -14.65 -49.69
C ARG A 291 4.83 -14.02 -50.96
N VAL A 292 4.65 -12.70 -50.98
CA VAL A 292 4.22 -11.98 -52.21
C VAL A 292 5.27 -12.13 -53.31
N ASP A 293 6.56 -12.05 -52.97
CA ASP A 293 7.64 -12.25 -53.94
C ASP A 293 7.69 -13.70 -54.47
N LEU A 294 7.35 -14.70 -53.64
CA LEU A 294 7.18 -16.09 -54.08
C LEU A 294 6.03 -16.23 -55.09
N ASP A 295 4.87 -15.63 -54.80
CA ASP A 295 3.72 -15.65 -55.71
C ASP A 295 4.07 -15.02 -57.07
N ALA A 296 4.86 -13.93 -57.06
CA ALA A 296 5.34 -13.29 -58.27
C ALA A 296 6.31 -14.20 -59.06
N LEU A 297 7.21 -14.92 -58.38
CA LEU A 297 8.11 -15.88 -59.02
C LEU A 297 7.35 -17.07 -59.61
N ASP A 298 6.32 -17.58 -58.92
CA ASP A 298 5.48 -18.66 -59.43
C ASP A 298 4.72 -18.21 -60.70
N LEU A 299 4.27 -16.94 -60.78
CA LEU A 299 3.69 -16.38 -61.99
C LEU A 299 4.69 -16.28 -63.15
N ASP A 300 5.90 -15.77 -62.90
CA ASP A 300 6.98 -15.69 -63.89
C ASP A 300 7.34 -17.09 -64.45
N ILE A 301 7.44 -18.09 -63.57
CA ILE A 301 7.72 -19.49 -63.93
C ILE A 301 6.62 -20.03 -64.85
N ASN A 302 5.36 -19.84 -64.49
CA ASN A 302 4.21 -20.27 -65.30
C ASN A 302 4.19 -19.58 -66.67
N GLU A 303 4.54 -18.30 -66.75
CA GLU A 303 4.64 -17.57 -68.02
C GLU A 303 5.75 -18.16 -68.90
N LEU A 304 6.94 -18.37 -68.35
CA LEU A 304 8.09 -18.94 -69.08
C LEU A 304 7.78 -20.35 -69.59
N ASP A 305 7.16 -21.20 -68.78
CA ASP A 305 6.72 -22.54 -69.18
C ASP A 305 5.71 -22.47 -70.34
N GLY A 306 4.74 -21.55 -70.26
CA GLY A 306 3.78 -21.31 -71.34
C GLY A 306 4.45 -20.88 -72.65
N GLN A 307 5.45 -20.00 -72.58
CA GLN A 307 6.24 -19.57 -73.75
C GLN A 307 7.04 -20.74 -74.36
N ILE A 308 7.64 -21.60 -73.53
CA ILE A 308 8.36 -22.81 -73.96
C ILE A 308 7.42 -23.75 -74.71
N VAL A 309 6.24 -24.05 -74.15
CA VAL A 309 5.23 -24.91 -74.79
C VAL A 309 4.81 -24.33 -76.14
N SER A 310 4.50 -23.03 -76.19
CA SER A 310 4.10 -22.37 -77.44
C SER A 310 5.18 -22.46 -78.53
N LEU A 311 6.46 -22.28 -78.17
CA LEU A 311 7.56 -22.42 -79.14
C LEU A 311 7.75 -23.86 -79.61
N GLN A 312 7.56 -24.85 -78.73
CA GLN A 312 7.61 -26.27 -79.12
C GLN A 312 6.48 -26.63 -80.09
N GLU A 313 5.26 -26.15 -79.85
CA GLU A 313 4.15 -26.31 -80.79
C GLU A 313 4.42 -25.63 -82.13
N ARG A 314 4.96 -24.41 -82.12
CA ARG A 314 5.33 -23.68 -83.34
C ARG A 314 6.37 -24.46 -84.15
N LYS A 315 7.38 -25.02 -83.48
CA LYS A 315 8.40 -25.87 -84.09
C LYS A 315 7.76 -27.08 -84.79
N ALA A 316 6.87 -27.81 -84.09
CA ALA A 316 6.20 -28.98 -84.65
C ALA A 316 5.31 -28.63 -85.86
N ARG A 317 4.60 -27.49 -85.83
CA ARG A 317 3.81 -27.01 -86.97
C ARG A 317 4.69 -26.69 -88.18
N LEU A 318 5.78 -25.95 -87.98
CA LEU A 318 6.73 -25.63 -89.06
C LEU A 318 7.33 -26.90 -89.68
N GLU A 319 7.66 -27.91 -88.88
CA GLU A 319 8.16 -29.20 -89.36
C GLU A 319 7.13 -29.93 -90.24
N SER A 320 5.86 -29.95 -89.81
CA SER A 320 4.75 -30.51 -90.58
C SER A 320 4.51 -29.77 -91.90
N ASP A 321 4.48 -28.42 -91.86
CA ASP A 321 4.29 -27.56 -93.03
C ASP A 321 5.40 -27.77 -94.06
N MET A 322 6.67 -27.78 -93.62
CA MET A 322 7.81 -28.04 -94.50
C MET A 322 7.74 -29.43 -95.16
N SER A 323 7.32 -30.46 -94.42
CA SER A 323 7.13 -31.81 -94.95
C SER A 323 6.02 -31.85 -96.01
N SER A 324 4.88 -31.20 -95.73
CA SER A 324 3.75 -31.06 -96.66
C SER A 324 4.13 -30.32 -97.95
N TRP A 325 4.85 -29.20 -97.84
CA TRP A 325 5.32 -28.44 -98.99
C TRP A 325 6.34 -29.22 -99.82
N ASN A 326 7.24 -29.98 -99.20
CA ASN A 326 8.14 -30.90 -99.91
C ASN A 326 7.38 -31.99 -100.67
N GLY A 327 6.33 -32.55 -100.08
CA GLY A 327 5.43 -33.50 -100.77
C GLY A 327 4.77 -32.87 -102.00
N THR A 328 4.29 -31.64 -101.86
CA THR A 328 3.70 -30.86 -102.96
C THR A 328 4.70 -30.63 -104.09
N ILE A 329 5.94 -30.23 -103.76
CA ILE A 329 7.01 -30.03 -104.75
C ILE A 329 7.25 -31.32 -105.55
N ARG A 330 7.41 -32.47 -104.87
CA ARG A 330 7.62 -33.77 -105.53
C ARG A 330 6.46 -34.19 -106.42
N GLU A 331 5.23 -33.83 -106.06
CA GLU A 331 4.05 -34.10 -106.89
C GLU A 331 4.07 -33.23 -108.16
N GLN A 332 4.36 -31.94 -108.01
CA GLN A 332 4.45 -31.02 -109.15
C GLN A 332 5.61 -31.38 -110.08
N GLU A 333 6.76 -31.81 -109.55
CA GLU A 333 7.89 -32.33 -110.34
C GLU A 333 7.49 -33.57 -111.17
N ARG A 334 6.71 -34.49 -110.58
CA ARG A 334 6.16 -35.65 -111.28
C ARG A 334 5.16 -35.24 -112.37
N GLU A 335 4.30 -34.26 -112.10
CA GLU A 335 3.35 -33.73 -113.10
C GLU A 335 4.09 -33.05 -114.27
N ILE A 336 5.14 -32.27 -114.00
CA ILE A 336 5.99 -31.67 -115.04
C ILE A 336 6.64 -32.77 -115.90
N ALA A 337 7.19 -33.81 -115.28
CA ALA A 337 7.78 -34.93 -116.00
C ALA A 337 6.75 -35.67 -116.86
N ARG A 338 5.54 -35.89 -116.34
CA ARG A 338 4.41 -36.50 -117.07
C ARG A 338 3.99 -35.66 -118.27
N LEU A 339 3.78 -34.36 -118.06
CA LEU A 339 3.40 -33.40 -119.11
C LEU A 339 4.48 -33.27 -120.18
N SER A 340 5.75 -33.30 -119.79
CA SER A 340 6.88 -33.23 -120.72
C SER A 340 7.01 -34.49 -121.58
N ALA A 341 6.52 -35.64 -121.09
CA ALA A 341 6.49 -36.91 -121.81
C ALA A 341 5.17 -37.16 -122.57
N GLU A 342 4.17 -36.29 -122.41
CA GLU A 342 2.84 -36.44 -123.02
C GLU A 342 2.95 -36.32 -124.55
N LYS A 343 2.59 -37.40 -125.26
CA LYS A 343 2.65 -37.46 -126.72
C LYS A 343 1.39 -36.85 -127.32
N CYS A 344 1.52 -36.18 -128.49
CA CYS A 344 0.39 -35.64 -129.23
C CYS A 344 -0.72 -36.72 -129.43
N PRO A 345 -2.02 -36.38 -129.26
CA PRO A 345 -3.12 -37.34 -129.26
C PRO A 345 -3.37 -38.15 -130.56
N LEU A 346 -2.53 -37.99 -131.60
CA LEU A 346 -2.73 -38.61 -132.92
C LEU A 346 -1.59 -39.51 -133.40
N GLY A 347 -0.66 -39.94 -132.53
CA GLY A 347 0.38 -40.92 -132.89
C GLY A 347 1.36 -40.45 -133.97
N ALA A 348 1.45 -39.14 -134.22
CA ALA A 348 2.13 -38.58 -135.38
C ALA A 348 3.54 -38.05 -135.07
N THR A 349 4.40 -38.03 -136.09
CA THR A 349 5.80 -37.55 -136.03
C THR A 349 5.87 -36.06 -135.67
N TYR A 350 7.04 -35.61 -135.19
CA TYR A 350 7.34 -34.25 -134.70
C TYR A 350 6.77 -33.10 -135.56
N ARG A 351 6.64 -33.29 -136.88
CA ARG A 351 6.14 -32.31 -137.86
C ARG A 351 4.64 -31.99 -137.76
N THR A 352 3.84 -32.88 -137.15
CA THR A 352 2.37 -32.76 -137.00
C THR A 352 1.98 -32.16 -135.65
N CYS A 353 2.84 -32.23 -134.63
CA CYS A 353 2.54 -31.71 -133.30
C CYS A 353 2.71 -30.17 -133.22
N THR A 354 3.57 -29.60 -134.07
CA THR A 354 3.70 -28.14 -134.25
C THR A 354 2.52 -27.49 -134.99
N GLN A 355 1.61 -28.27 -135.59
CA GLN A 355 0.42 -27.78 -136.29
C GLN A 355 -0.81 -27.57 -135.37
N HIS A 356 -0.73 -27.95 -134.08
CA HIS A 356 -1.78 -27.71 -133.08
C HIS A 356 -1.28 -26.75 -131.97
N PRO A 357 -1.20 -25.44 -132.24
CA PRO A 357 -0.66 -24.45 -131.30
C PRO A 357 -1.40 -24.39 -129.96
N GLY A 358 -2.70 -24.71 -129.92
CA GLY A 358 -3.49 -24.75 -128.68
C GLY A 358 -3.02 -25.81 -127.68
N PHE A 359 -2.67 -27.01 -128.13
CA PHE A 359 -2.21 -28.11 -127.26
C PHE A 359 -0.83 -27.82 -126.64
N VAL A 360 0.11 -27.33 -127.46
CA VAL A 360 1.44 -26.93 -126.97
C VAL A 360 1.35 -25.76 -126.00
N SER A 361 0.44 -24.81 -126.24
CA SER A 361 0.18 -23.71 -125.32
C SER A 361 -0.39 -24.19 -123.98
N ASP A 362 -1.31 -25.15 -123.98
CA ASP A 362 -1.90 -25.71 -122.75
C ASP A 362 -0.85 -26.41 -121.88
N ILE A 363 -0.04 -27.31 -122.47
CA ILE A 363 1.06 -27.98 -121.76
C ILE A 363 2.04 -26.95 -121.19
N ARG A 364 2.42 -25.93 -121.98
CA ARG A 364 3.31 -24.86 -121.52
C ARG A 364 2.71 -24.10 -120.33
N ASN A 365 1.43 -23.76 -120.40
CA ASN A 365 0.75 -23.04 -119.32
C ASN A 365 0.68 -23.89 -118.04
N ARG A 366 0.38 -25.19 -118.14
CA ARG A 366 0.35 -26.12 -117.00
C ARG A 366 1.73 -26.34 -116.38
N ILE A 367 2.77 -26.53 -117.19
CA ILE A 367 4.16 -26.60 -116.71
C ILE A 367 4.56 -25.27 -116.04
N GLY A 368 4.18 -24.13 -116.62
CA GLY A 368 4.41 -22.80 -116.04
C GLY A 368 3.78 -22.66 -114.66
N ALA A 369 2.50 -23.03 -114.51
CA ALA A 369 1.79 -22.98 -113.23
C ALA A 369 2.39 -23.95 -112.18
N ALA A 370 2.80 -25.16 -112.59
CA ALA A 370 3.48 -26.11 -111.72
C ALA A 370 4.84 -25.57 -111.25
N THR A 371 5.61 -24.95 -112.16
CA THR A 371 6.91 -24.32 -111.86
C THR A 371 6.76 -23.15 -110.89
N GLU A 372 5.74 -22.30 -111.09
CA GLU A 372 5.42 -21.21 -110.17
C GLU A 372 5.03 -21.75 -108.79
N THR A 373 4.23 -22.81 -108.73
CA THR A 373 3.86 -23.49 -107.48
C THR A 373 5.10 -24.02 -106.76
N ILE A 374 6.03 -24.67 -107.47
CA ILE A 374 7.31 -25.13 -106.89
C ILE A 374 8.09 -23.94 -106.33
N GLY A 375 8.27 -22.86 -107.11
CA GLY A 375 9.02 -21.67 -106.67
C GLY A 375 8.40 -20.99 -105.46
N ASN A 376 7.06 -20.93 -105.38
CA ASN A 376 6.34 -20.43 -104.21
C ASN A 376 6.59 -21.31 -102.98
N ARG A 377 6.52 -22.64 -103.13
CA ARG A 377 6.76 -23.60 -102.02
C ARG A 377 8.21 -23.61 -101.56
N GLN A 378 9.17 -23.50 -102.47
CA GLN A 378 10.59 -23.37 -102.12
C GLN A 378 10.87 -22.12 -101.28
N ARG A 379 10.26 -20.98 -101.62
CA ARG A 379 10.34 -19.77 -100.80
C ARG A 379 9.71 -19.98 -99.41
N ALA A 380 8.52 -20.58 -99.35
CA ALA A 380 7.86 -20.88 -98.08
C ALA A 380 8.72 -21.81 -97.18
N ILE A 381 9.33 -22.86 -97.75
CA ILE A 381 10.27 -23.74 -97.02
C ILE A 381 11.49 -22.96 -96.53
N ALA A 382 12.07 -22.09 -97.35
CA ALA A 382 13.23 -21.30 -96.96
C ALA A 382 12.89 -20.34 -95.80
N ASP A 383 11.70 -19.74 -95.81
CA ASP A 383 11.23 -18.82 -94.77
C ASP A 383 10.94 -19.58 -93.46
N ALA A 384 10.19 -20.69 -93.54
CA ALA A 384 9.92 -21.57 -92.41
C ALA A 384 11.21 -22.18 -91.83
N GLY A 385 12.18 -22.53 -92.68
CA GLY A 385 13.48 -23.03 -92.26
C GLY A 385 14.24 -22.03 -91.41
N ARG A 386 14.26 -20.75 -91.80
CA ARG A 386 14.91 -19.69 -91.00
C ARG A 386 14.27 -19.53 -89.62
N GLU A 387 12.94 -19.57 -89.55
CA GLU A 387 12.23 -19.53 -88.26
C GLU A 387 12.53 -20.78 -87.42
N PHE A 388 12.41 -21.97 -88.03
CA PHE A 388 12.61 -23.27 -87.37
C PHE A 388 13.99 -23.39 -86.73
N TRP A 389 15.06 -22.99 -87.44
CA TRP A 389 16.42 -23.05 -86.92
C TRP A 389 16.69 -22.03 -85.80
N GLY A 390 15.91 -20.95 -85.71
CA GLY A 390 16.02 -19.99 -84.61
C GLY A 390 15.30 -20.41 -83.32
N ILE A 391 14.36 -21.36 -83.39
CA ILE A 391 13.59 -21.80 -82.21
C ILE A 391 14.47 -22.50 -81.15
N PRO A 392 15.41 -23.42 -81.48
CA PRO A 392 16.27 -24.04 -80.49
C PRO A 392 17.05 -23.06 -79.61
N ASP A 393 17.54 -21.97 -80.19
CA ASP A 393 18.25 -20.94 -79.42
C ASP A 393 17.30 -20.18 -78.46
N ARG A 394 16.10 -19.84 -78.92
CA ARG A 394 15.07 -19.22 -78.05
C ARG A 394 14.66 -20.15 -76.92
N LEU A 395 14.44 -21.43 -77.21
CA LEU A 395 14.12 -22.44 -76.20
C LEU A 395 15.23 -22.57 -75.17
N ARG A 396 16.49 -22.61 -75.60
CA ARG A 396 17.64 -22.67 -74.69
C ARG A 396 17.69 -21.46 -73.74
N VAL A 397 17.43 -20.26 -74.25
CA VAL A 397 17.37 -19.04 -73.43
C VAL A 397 16.23 -19.12 -72.41
N LEU A 398 15.01 -19.43 -72.84
CA LEU A 398 13.86 -19.55 -71.94
C LEU A 398 14.05 -20.65 -70.89
N GLN A 399 14.59 -21.81 -71.27
CA GLN A 399 14.91 -22.89 -70.34
C GLN A 399 15.94 -22.45 -69.28
N SER A 400 16.95 -21.67 -69.68
CA SER A 400 17.91 -21.11 -68.72
C SER A 400 17.29 -20.09 -67.76
N GLN A 401 16.36 -19.26 -68.26
CA GLN A 401 15.63 -18.29 -67.43
C GLN A 401 14.67 -18.99 -66.47
N LEU A 402 13.95 -20.02 -66.95
CA LEU A 402 13.08 -20.85 -66.13
C LEU A 402 13.87 -21.50 -64.99
N ALA A 403 14.98 -22.17 -65.31
CA ALA A 403 15.83 -22.80 -64.29
C ALA A 403 16.34 -21.78 -63.25
N ALA A 404 16.74 -20.58 -63.69
CA ALA A 404 17.18 -19.52 -62.78
C ALA A 404 16.04 -19.04 -61.87
N LYS A 405 14.83 -18.86 -62.40
CA LYS A 405 13.65 -18.45 -61.64
C LYS A 405 13.18 -19.54 -60.67
N THR A 406 13.19 -20.80 -61.09
CA THR A 406 12.90 -21.95 -60.20
C THR A 406 13.89 -22.00 -59.04
N ASN A 407 15.19 -21.87 -59.29
CA ASN A 407 16.19 -21.83 -58.22
C ASN A 407 15.95 -20.65 -57.26
N GLN A 408 15.69 -19.45 -57.79
CA GLN A 408 15.39 -18.27 -56.97
C GLN A 408 14.15 -18.48 -56.09
N ARG A 409 13.12 -19.12 -56.65
CA ARG A 409 11.88 -19.46 -55.95
C ARG A 409 12.14 -20.47 -54.85
N ASP A 410 12.91 -21.51 -55.11
CA ASP A 410 13.23 -22.55 -54.11
C ASP A 410 14.10 -21.99 -52.97
N GLU A 411 15.08 -21.14 -53.28
CA GLU A 411 15.88 -20.43 -52.27
C GLU A 411 15.01 -19.52 -51.39
N LEU A 412 14.12 -18.73 -51.99
CA LEU A 412 13.22 -17.86 -51.24
C LEU A 412 12.19 -18.65 -50.43
N SER A 413 11.70 -19.79 -50.95
CA SER A 413 10.77 -20.67 -50.23
C SER A 413 11.42 -21.24 -48.98
N ALA A 414 12.66 -21.72 -49.08
CA ALA A 414 13.39 -22.23 -47.92
C ALA A 414 13.62 -21.14 -46.86
N LEU A 415 13.91 -19.89 -47.29
CA LEU A 415 14.04 -18.75 -46.38
C LEU A 415 12.70 -18.42 -45.69
N VAL A 416 11.59 -18.42 -46.42
CA VAL A 416 10.25 -18.17 -45.85
C VAL A 416 9.87 -19.26 -44.83
N ASP A 417 10.16 -20.53 -45.11
CA ASP A 417 9.87 -21.63 -44.19
C ASP A 417 10.70 -21.51 -42.91
N MET A 418 11.99 -21.21 -43.03
CA MET A 418 12.89 -20.99 -41.89
C MET A 418 12.45 -19.79 -41.05
N ASP A 419 12.20 -18.63 -41.67
CA ASP A 419 11.79 -17.41 -40.96
C ASP A 419 10.39 -17.60 -40.33
N SER A 420 9.46 -18.30 -41.00
CA SER A 420 8.14 -18.62 -40.44
C SER A 420 8.23 -19.54 -39.21
N ALA A 421 9.11 -20.55 -39.25
CA ALA A 421 9.32 -21.46 -38.12
C ALA A 421 9.94 -20.73 -36.93
N ARG A 422 10.93 -19.85 -37.19
CA ARG A 422 11.54 -19.02 -36.16
C ARG A 422 10.53 -18.05 -35.53
N PHE A 423 9.79 -17.32 -36.35
CA PHE A 423 8.73 -16.40 -35.88
C PHE A 423 7.71 -17.12 -34.98
N ALA A 424 7.28 -18.33 -35.37
CA ALA A 424 6.37 -19.13 -34.55
C ALA A 424 6.96 -19.48 -33.18
N ALA A 425 8.23 -19.89 -33.13
CA ALA A 425 8.92 -20.19 -31.88
C ALA A 425 9.10 -18.96 -30.98
N ASP A 426 9.52 -17.83 -31.56
CA ASP A 426 9.74 -16.57 -30.83
C ASP A 426 8.41 -16.02 -30.27
N ARG A 427 7.31 -16.13 -31.05
CA ARG A 427 5.95 -15.79 -30.58
C ARG A 427 5.48 -16.67 -29.44
N ASP A 428 5.71 -17.98 -29.52
CA ASP A 428 5.30 -18.91 -28.46
C ASP A 428 6.10 -18.66 -27.16
N GLN A 429 7.39 -18.33 -27.28
CA GLN A 429 8.22 -17.90 -26.15
C GLN A 429 7.71 -16.59 -25.53
N LEU A 430 7.39 -15.58 -26.34
CA LEU A 430 6.84 -14.30 -25.85
C LEU A 430 5.52 -14.51 -25.09
N ASN A 431 4.65 -15.40 -25.56
CA ASN A 431 3.41 -15.73 -24.87
C ASN A 431 3.64 -16.35 -23.49
N LEU A 432 4.67 -17.20 -23.34
CA LEU A 432 5.04 -17.76 -22.04
C LEU A 432 5.57 -16.68 -21.09
N GLU A 433 6.43 -15.79 -21.58
CA GLU A 433 6.97 -14.67 -20.80
C GLU A 433 5.88 -13.69 -20.38
N LEU A 434 4.93 -13.38 -21.26
CA LEU A 434 3.77 -12.54 -20.95
C LEU A 434 2.86 -13.20 -19.89
N HIS A 435 2.64 -14.51 -19.99
CA HIS A 435 1.85 -15.23 -18.99
C HIS A 435 2.52 -15.23 -17.62
N ASP A 436 3.85 -15.42 -17.58
CA ASP A 436 4.60 -15.36 -16.32
C ASP A 436 4.61 -13.94 -15.75
N TRP A 437 4.83 -12.91 -16.58
CA TRP A 437 4.70 -11.50 -16.17
C TRP A 437 3.31 -11.19 -15.62
N LEU A 438 2.25 -11.64 -16.29
CA LEU A 438 0.88 -11.49 -15.79
C LEU A 438 0.75 -12.15 -14.43
N LYS A 439 1.19 -13.41 -14.28
CA LYS A 439 1.15 -14.13 -13.01
C LYS A 439 1.88 -13.37 -11.90
N GLN A 440 3.10 -12.87 -12.15
CA GLN A 440 3.88 -12.07 -11.21
C GLN A 440 3.17 -10.75 -10.84
N SER A 441 2.57 -10.07 -11.82
CA SER A 441 1.81 -8.83 -11.58
C SER A 441 0.54 -9.07 -10.78
N TRP A 442 -0.16 -10.18 -11.05
CA TRP A 442 -1.38 -10.58 -10.35
C TRP A 442 -1.09 -11.06 -8.93
N THR A 443 -0.05 -11.85 -8.70
CA THR A 443 0.36 -12.23 -7.34
C THR A 443 0.77 -11.00 -6.55
N SER A 444 1.53 -10.08 -7.15
CA SER A 444 1.88 -8.79 -6.52
C SER A 444 0.63 -7.98 -6.15
N ARG A 445 -0.35 -7.87 -7.05
CA ARG A 445 -1.60 -7.12 -6.80
C ARG A 445 -2.57 -7.82 -5.83
N ALA A 446 -2.70 -9.15 -5.93
CA ALA A 446 -3.51 -9.95 -5.02
C ALA A 446 -2.92 -9.92 -3.60
N LEU A 447 -1.59 -9.95 -3.47
CA LEU A 447 -0.90 -9.70 -2.20
C LEU A 447 -1.29 -8.33 -1.63
N VAL A 448 -1.34 -7.28 -2.45
CA VAL A 448 -1.78 -5.94 -2.00
C VAL A 448 -3.24 -5.93 -1.55
N HIS A 449 -4.15 -6.59 -2.26
CA HIS A 449 -5.57 -6.62 -1.88
C HIS A 449 -5.88 -7.54 -0.69
N ASP A 450 -5.25 -8.71 -0.59
CA ASP A 450 -5.39 -9.62 0.56
C ASP A 450 -4.81 -8.99 1.85
N ARG A 451 -3.78 -8.13 1.71
CA ARG A 451 -3.31 -7.24 2.80
C ARG A 451 -4.43 -6.31 3.27
N ALA A 452 -5.03 -5.54 2.36
CA ALA A 452 -6.07 -4.57 2.70
C ALA A 452 -7.30 -5.22 3.35
N ASN A 453 -7.76 -6.36 2.83
CA ASN A 453 -8.93 -7.05 3.36
C ASN A 453 -8.70 -7.64 4.77
N LYS A 454 -7.50 -8.17 5.05
CA LYS A 454 -7.15 -8.69 6.38
C LYS A 454 -6.93 -7.57 7.40
N ASP A 455 -6.37 -6.43 6.98
CA ASP A 455 -6.28 -5.24 7.84
C ASP A 455 -7.68 -4.73 8.21
N ASP A 456 -8.60 -4.66 7.24
CA ASP A 456 -9.99 -4.27 7.50
C ASP A 456 -10.73 -5.27 8.38
N SER A 457 -10.54 -6.59 8.18
CA SER A 457 -11.11 -7.63 9.04
C SER A 457 -10.58 -7.51 10.47
N SER A 458 -9.27 -7.36 10.65
CA SER A 458 -8.66 -7.25 11.98
C SER A 458 -9.13 -5.97 12.70
N ARG A 459 -9.31 -4.88 11.95
CA ARG A 459 -9.85 -3.63 12.45
C ARG A 459 -11.33 -3.75 12.82
N MET A 460 -12.12 -4.52 12.06
CA MET A 460 -13.51 -4.84 12.40
C MET A 460 -13.61 -5.74 13.63
N ASP A 461 -12.76 -6.75 13.76
CA ASP A 461 -12.72 -7.63 14.95
C ASP A 461 -12.32 -6.84 16.21
N GLU A 462 -11.35 -5.95 16.11
CA GLU A 462 -10.98 -5.02 17.20
C GLU A 462 -12.15 -4.09 17.57
N LEU A 463 -12.86 -3.54 16.58
CA LEU A 463 -14.04 -2.70 16.83
C LEU A 463 -15.18 -3.49 17.48
N MET A 464 -15.43 -4.73 17.05
CA MET A 464 -16.43 -5.62 17.64
C MET A 464 -16.07 -5.97 19.08
N ARG A 465 -14.80 -6.31 19.34
CA ARG A 465 -14.31 -6.58 20.71
C ARG A 465 -14.46 -5.38 21.63
N ARG A 466 -14.18 -4.16 21.13
CA ARG A 466 -14.36 -2.90 21.90
C ARG A 466 -15.82 -2.52 22.10
N ALA A 467 -16.70 -2.89 21.17
CA ALA A 467 -18.14 -2.67 21.29
C ALA A 467 -18.82 -3.65 22.26
N GLY A 468 -18.10 -4.64 22.79
CA GLY A 468 -18.63 -5.66 23.70
C GLY A 468 -19.58 -6.64 23.02
N ALA A 469 -19.41 -6.85 21.70
CA ALA A 469 -20.19 -7.79 20.89
C ALA A 469 -19.53 -9.17 20.80
#